data_AF-A0AAU3DUU0-F1
#
_entry.id   AF-A0AAU3DUU0-F1
#
_cell.length_a   1.000
_cell.length_b   1.000
_cell.length_c   1.000
_cell.angle_alpha   90.00
_cell.angle_beta   90.00
_cell.angle_gamma   90.00
#
_symmetry.space_group_name_H-M   'P 1'
#
loop_
_entity.id
_entity.type
_entity.pdbx_description
1 polymer ?
#
loop_
_entity_poly.entity_id
_entity_poly.type
_entity_poly.pdbx_seq_one_letter_code
_entity_poly.pdbx_strand_id
1 'polypeptide(L)'
;MRFLPSRPKPLPADLDRRARAALALFDAGQYALAERAWHTLLADCERQLGPDHPETLCTLDRLGSALFRLRRPVESADRHREAHRRAAASLGRRHPTTLMYAYNLGCALVLIHEWGEGLPVLRETLRRQRRELGEAHPATLVTAKTLGVSLFMAGDAQAALELLESSYQVAAQAFGPHDPLVRDIGENLRVARRNTHRT
;
A
#
# COMPACT_ATOMS: atom_id res chain seq x y z
N MET A 1 0.21 31.89 -6.23
CA MET A 1 0.72 31.24 -7.46
C MET A 1 0.58 29.73 -7.30
N ARG A 2 -0.21 29.06 -8.14
CA ARG A 2 -0.27 27.60 -8.20
C ARG A 2 0.98 27.16 -8.96
N PHE A 3 2.00 26.66 -8.27
CA PHE A 3 3.08 25.91 -8.92
C PHE A 3 2.45 24.69 -9.57
N LEU A 4 2.21 24.75 -10.88
CA LEU A 4 1.97 23.53 -11.64
C LEU A 4 3.31 22.80 -11.62
N PRO A 5 3.40 21.59 -11.05
CA PRO A 5 4.62 20.81 -11.15
C PRO A 5 4.98 20.68 -12.63
N SER A 6 6.24 20.94 -12.97
CA SER A 6 6.74 20.71 -14.31
C SER A 6 6.39 19.28 -14.72
N ARG A 7 5.94 19.10 -15.97
CA ARG A 7 5.70 17.75 -16.49
C ARG A 7 6.97 16.92 -16.25
N PRO A 8 6.87 15.73 -15.67
CA PRO A 8 8.04 14.91 -15.40
C PRO A 8 8.77 14.61 -16.71
N LYS A 9 10.10 14.48 -16.62
CA LYS A 9 10.94 14.11 -17.76
C LYS A 9 10.38 12.82 -18.40
N PRO A 10 10.24 12.74 -19.73
CA PRO A 10 9.77 11.51 -20.36
C PRO A 10 10.64 10.31 -19.99
N LEU A 11 10.02 9.16 -19.74
CA LEU A 11 10.74 7.92 -19.40
C LEU A 11 11.48 7.39 -20.64
N PRO A 12 12.82 7.26 -20.62
CA PRO A 12 13.59 6.65 -21.69
C PRO A 12 13.14 5.21 -21.98
N ALA A 13 13.09 4.84 -23.26
CA ALA A 13 12.59 3.54 -23.71
C ALA A 13 13.31 2.33 -23.08
N ASP A 14 14.60 2.45 -22.82
CA ASP A 14 15.35 1.38 -22.13
C ASP A 14 14.92 1.21 -20.67
N LEU A 15 14.73 2.31 -19.93
CA LEU A 15 14.26 2.27 -18.54
C LEU A 15 12.83 1.71 -18.47
N ASP A 16 11.97 2.12 -19.40
CA ASP A 16 10.60 1.61 -19.54
C ASP A 16 10.56 0.10 -19.84
N ARG A 17 11.39 -0.36 -20.79
CA ARG A 17 11.54 -1.79 -21.09
C ARG A 17 12.00 -2.59 -19.87
N ARG A 18 12.98 -2.08 -19.12
CA ARG A 18 13.49 -2.73 -17.90
C ARG A 18 12.47 -2.72 -16.77
N ALA A 19 11.72 -1.63 -16.60
CA ALA A 19 10.63 -1.55 -15.63
C ALA A 19 9.56 -2.62 -15.90
N ARG A 20 9.14 -2.76 -17.16
CA ARG A 20 8.21 -3.81 -17.58
C ARG A 20 8.76 -5.22 -17.38
N ALA A 21 10.03 -5.45 -17.73
CA ALA A 21 10.66 -6.75 -17.53
C ALA A 21 10.75 -7.13 -16.04
N ALA A 22 11.13 -6.18 -15.18
CA ALA A 22 11.18 -6.39 -13.74
C ALA A 22 9.78 -6.66 -13.14
N LEU A 23 8.75 -5.97 -13.61
CA LEU A 23 7.37 -6.25 -13.24
C LEU A 23 6.93 -7.67 -13.68
N ALA A 24 7.24 -8.06 -14.91
CA ALA A 24 6.92 -9.41 -15.40
C ALA A 24 7.61 -10.52 -14.57
N LEU A 25 8.86 -10.29 -14.13
CA LEU A 25 9.55 -11.20 -13.21
C LEU A 25 8.80 -11.32 -11.87
N PHE A 26 8.32 -10.20 -11.32
CA PHE A 26 7.55 -10.19 -10.08
C PHE A 26 6.22 -10.94 -10.23
N ASP A 27 5.48 -10.68 -11.30
CA ASP A 27 4.19 -11.33 -11.58
C ASP A 27 4.35 -12.83 -11.82
N ALA A 28 5.48 -13.26 -12.40
CA ALA A 28 5.86 -14.66 -12.54
C ALA A 28 6.35 -15.32 -11.23
N GLY A 29 6.33 -14.60 -10.11
CA GLY A 29 6.77 -15.08 -8.81
C GLY A 29 8.29 -15.15 -8.62
N GLN A 30 9.07 -14.63 -9.57
CA GLN A 30 10.53 -14.64 -9.54
C GLN A 30 11.08 -13.46 -8.72
N TYR A 31 10.68 -13.36 -7.45
CA TYR A 31 10.90 -12.16 -6.62
C TYR A 31 12.38 -11.78 -6.45
N ALA A 32 13.29 -12.76 -6.34
CA ALA A 32 14.73 -12.49 -6.22
C ALA A 32 15.34 -11.94 -7.54
N LEU A 33 14.76 -12.30 -8.69
CA LEU A 33 15.16 -11.71 -9.98
C LEU A 33 14.57 -10.31 -10.13
N ALA A 34 13.30 -10.12 -9.73
CA ALA A 34 12.66 -8.81 -9.71
C ALA A 34 13.37 -7.82 -8.79
N GLU A 35 13.78 -8.23 -7.58
CA GLU A 35 14.54 -7.39 -6.65
C GLU A 35 15.84 -6.89 -7.29
N ARG A 36 16.64 -7.80 -7.87
CA ARG A 36 17.91 -7.43 -8.55
C ARG A 36 17.66 -6.49 -9.73
N ALA A 37 16.63 -6.76 -10.52
CA ALA A 37 16.26 -5.93 -11.66
C ALA A 37 15.84 -4.52 -11.21
N TRP A 38 14.96 -4.40 -10.20
CA TRP A 38 14.56 -3.09 -9.68
C TRP A 38 15.68 -2.37 -8.95
N HIS A 39 16.63 -3.06 -8.32
CA HIS A 39 17.78 -2.43 -7.67
C HIS A 39 18.67 -1.71 -8.69
N THR A 40 18.99 -2.40 -9.79
CA THR A 40 19.77 -1.80 -10.89
C THR A 40 18.99 -0.70 -11.63
N LEU A 41 17.68 -0.90 -11.84
CA LEU A 41 16.81 0.11 -12.43
C LEU A 41 16.71 1.37 -11.57
N LEU A 42 16.61 1.23 -10.24
CA LEU A 42 16.49 2.38 -9.33
C LEU A 42 17.71 3.29 -9.45
N ALA A 43 18.93 2.73 -9.42
CA ALA A 43 20.16 3.50 -9.56
C ALA A 43 20.23 4.28 -10.89
N ASP A 44 19.78 3.65 -11.99
CA ASP A 44 19.75 4.29 -13.30
C ASP A 44 18.65 5.36 -13.40
N CYS A 45 17.47 5.12 -12.83
CA CYS A 45 16.39 6.09 -12.74
C CYS A 45 16.82 7.31 -11.91
N GLU A 46 17.48 7.11 -10.77
CA GLU A 46 18.01 8.21 -9.95
C GLU A 46 19.04 9.04 -10.71
N ARG A 47 19.98 8.39 -11.41
CA ARG A 47 21.00 9.08 -12.21
C ARG A 47 20.41 9.86 -13.39
N GLN A 48 19.43 9.29 -14.11
CA GLN A 48 18.96 9.83 -15.38
C GLN A 48 17.73 10.73 -15.25
N LEU A 49 16.86 10.46 -14.29
CA LEU A 49 15.57 11.13 -14.11
C LEU A 49 15.52 11.97 -12.83
N GLY A 50 16.40 11.67 -11.88
CA GLY A 50 16.40 12.25 -10.55
C GLY A 50 15.58 11.43 -9.55
N PRO A 51 15.77 11.71 -8.25
CA PRO A 51 15.14 10.95 -7.18
C PRO A 51 13.61 11.08 -7.18
N ASP A 52 13.08 12.26 -7.49
CA ASP A 52 11.64 12.52 -7.33
C ASP A 52 10.81 12.21 -8.58
N HIS A 53 11.44 11.63 -9.61
CA HIS A 53 10.72 11.23 -10.82
C HIS A 53 9.71 10.10 -10.50
N PRO A 54 8.48 10.12 -11.07
CA PRO A 54 7.47 9.10 -10.78
C PRO A 54 7.93 7.64 -10.94
N GLU A 55 8.69 7.33 -12.00
CA GLU A 55 9.23 5.97 -12.19
C GLU A 55 10.29 5.60 -11.14
N THR A 56 11.10 6.56 -10.69
CA THR A 56 12.09 6.34 -9.63
C THR A 56 11.38 5.97 -8.32
N LEU A 57 10.34 6.75 -7.96
CA LEU A 57 9.52 6.49 -6.79
C LEU A 57 8.78 5.15 -6.89
N CYS A 58 8.25 4.82 -8.07
CA CYS A 58 7.57 3.55 -8.32
C CYS A 58 8.51 2.35 -8.22
N THR A 59 9.72 2.45 -8.76
CA THR A 59 10.74 1.41 -8.65
C THR A 59 11.15 1.19 -7.18
N LEU A 60 11.28 2.27 -6.41
CA LEU A 60 11.60 2.18 -4.99
C LEU A 60 10.50 1.47 -4.17
N ASP A 61 9.23 1.80 -4.41
CA ASP A 61 8.10 1.12 -3.74
C ASP A 61 8.01 -0.36 -4.13
N ARG A 62 8.21 -0.68 -5.42
CA ARG A 62 8.24 -2.06 -5.93
C ARG A 62 9.37 -2.90 -5.31
N LEU A 63 10.52 -2.31 -5.00
CA LEU A 63 11.56 -2.98 -4.22
C LEU A 63 11.05 -3.39 -2.84
N GLY A 64 10.29 -2.51 -2.17
CA GLY A 64 9.61 -2.86 -0.91
C GLY A 64 8.69 -4.07 -1.07
N SER A 65 7.93 -4.13 -2.17
CA SER A 65 7.06 -5.28 -2.46
C SER A 65 7.83 -6.57 -2.74
N ALA A 66 8.96 -6.52 -3.48
CA ALA A 66 9.82 -7.69 -3.67
C ALA A 66 10.35 -8.23 -2.33
N LEU A 67 10.85 -7.34 -1.47
CA LEU A 67 11.37 -7.69 -0.15
C LEU A 67 10.29 -8.33 0.73
N PHE A 68 9.06 -7.83 0.69
CA PHE A 68 7.92 -8.44 1.37
C PHE A 68 7.70 -9.89 0.91
N ARG A 69 7.67 -10.13 -0.41
CA ARG A 69 7.48 -11.48 -0.98
C ARG A 69 8.64 -12.41 -0.65
N LEU A 70 9.85 -11.88 -0.49
CA LEU A 70 11.05 -12.59 -0.06
C LEU A 70 11.13 -12.79 1.47
N ARG A 71 10.07 -12.46 2.22
CA ARG A 71 10.03 -12.61 3.69
C ARG A 71 11.10 -11.79 4.40
N ARG A 72 11.42 -10.61 3.87
CA ARG A 72 12.34 -9.61 4.46
C ARG A 72 11.55 -8.36 4.88
N PRO A 73 10.70 -8.46 5.90
CA PRO A 73 9.65 -7.47 6.14
C PRO A 73 10.17 -6.16 6.77
N VAL A 74 11.27 -6.21 7.53
CA VAL A 74 11.92 -4.99 8.05
C VAL A 74 12.46 -4.15 6.90
N GLU A 75 13.19 -4.77 5.97
CA GLU A 75 13.75 -4.08 4.80
C GLU A 75 12.65 -3.58 3.86
N SER A 76 11.54 -4.34 3.75
CA SER A 76 10.35 -3.90 3.03
C SER A 76 9.77 -2.63 3.63
N ALA A 77 9.61 -2.57 4.96
CA ALA A 77 9.13 -1.38 5.66
C ALA A 77 10.05 -0.18 5.40
N ASP A 78 11.38 -0.36 5.43
CA ASP A 78 12.32 0.72 5.15
C ASP A 78 12.20 1.27 3.73
N ARG A 79 12.05 0.41 2.73
CA ARG A 79 11.87 0.84 1.33
C ARG A 79 10.53 1.55 1.12
N HIS A 80 9.44 1.03 1.68
CA HIS A 80 8.14 1.68 1.62
C HIS A 80 8.14 3.02 2.37
N ARG A 81 8.85 3.12 3.49
CA ARG A 81 9.00 4.37 4.26
C ARG A 81 9.69 5.43 3.42
N GLU A 82 10.77 5.06 2.75
CA GLU A 82 11.50 5.98 1.88
C GLU A 82 10.66 6.41 0.67
N ALA A 83 9.95 5.47 0.02
CA ALA A 83 9.06 5.78 -1.10
C ALA A 83 7.93 6.73 -0.67
N HIS A 84 7.29 6.47 0.47
CA HIS A 84 6.24 7.32 1.02
C HIS A 84 6.76 8.73 1.35
N ARG A 85 7.92 8.83 2.01
CA ARG A 85 8.55 10.11 2.37
C ARG A 85 8.84 10.96 1.13
N ARG A 86 9.49 10.37 0.11
CA ARG A 86 9.83 11.09 -1.13
C ARG A 86 8.60 11.47 -1.94
N ALA A 87 7.62 10.59 -2.06
CA ALA A 87 6.36 10.90 -2.73
C ALA A 87 5.56 12.00 -2.00
N ALA A 88 5.54 11.99 -0.66
CA ALA A 88 4.90 13.04 0.12
C ALA A 88 5.55 14.42 -0.07
N ALA A 89 6.86 14.47 -0.23
CA ALA A 89 7.61 15.70 -0.49
C ALA A 89 7.41 16.23 -1.92
N SER A 90 7.44 15.34 -2.92
CA SER A 90 7.42 15.71 -4.34
C SER A 90 6.02 15.80 -4.96
N LEU A 91 5.15 14.82 -4.69
CA LEU A 91 3.80 14.74 -5.24
C LEU A 91 2.75 15.35 -4.30
N GLY A 92 3.10 15.48 -3.02
CA GLY A 92 2.22 15.96 -1.96
C GLY A 92 1.45 14.84 -1.25
N ARG A 93 1.06 15.12 -0.01
CA ARG A 93 0.43 14.17 0.93
C ARG A 93 -0.98 13.68 0.55
N ARG A 94 -1.60 14.23 -0.48
CA ARG A 94 -2.94 13.82 -0.96
C ARG A 94 -2.90 13.13 -2.32
N HIS A 95 -1.73 13.06 -2.95
CA HIS A 95 -1.60 12.43 -4.25
C HIS A 95 -1.93 10.94 -4.16
N PRO A 96 -2.71 10.36 -5.10
CA PRO A 96 -3.09 8.94 -5.05
C PRO A 96 -1.90 7.99 -4.87
N THR A 97 -0.80 8.22 -5.60
CA THR A 97 0.45 7.45 -5.45
C THR A 97 1.03 7.54 -4.04
N THR A 98 1.01 8.72 -3.41
CA THR A 98 1.50 8.90 -2.03
C THR A 98 0.63 8.12 -1.03
N LEU A 99 -0.69 8.08 -1.25
CA LEU A 99 -1.62 7.31 -0.42
C LEU A 99 -1.42 5.80 -0.60
N MET A 100 -1.14 5.34 -1.83
CA MET A 100 -0.80 3.95 -2.09
C MET A 100 0.49 3.53 -1.37
N TYR A 101 1.55 4.35 -1.42
CA TYR A 101 2.79 4.06 -0.70
C TYR A 101 2.60 4.13 0.83
N ALA A 102 1.72 5.01 1.32
CA ALA A 102 1.35 5.04 2.73
C ALA A 102 0.65 3.74 3.16
N TYR A 103 -0.27 3.22 2.34
CA TYR A 103 -0.91 1.93 2.58
C TYR A 103 0.13 0.80 2.62
N ASN A 104 1.05 0.74 1.65
CA ASN A 104 2.09 -0.29 1.60
C ASN A 104 3.01 -0.24 2.83
N LEU A 105 3.44 0.96 3.23
CA LEU A 105 4.20 1.18 4.47
C LEU A 105 3.42 0.69 5.69
N GLY A 106 2.16 1.10 5.82
CA GLY A 106 1.28 0.67 6.91
C GLY A 106 1.19 -0.84 7.01
N CYS A 107 0.98 -1.52 5.88
CA CYS A 107 0.96 -2.99 5.79
C CYS A 107 2.27 -3.63 6.26
N ALA A 108 3.42 -3.10 5.81
CA ALA A 108 4.73 -3.63 6.18
C ALA A 108 4.99 -3.47 7.68
N LEU A 109 4.64 -2.31 8.26
CA LEU A 109 4.80 -2.04 9.69
C LEU A 109 3.95 -2.94 10.58
N VAL A 110 2.66 -3.13 10.24
CA VAL A 110 1.79 -4.01 11.03
C VAL A 110 2.22 -5.48 10.95
N LEU A 111 2.82 -5.90 9.83
CA LEU A 111 3.35 -7.25 9.68
C LEU A 111 4.52 -7.53 10.63
N ILE A 112 5.35 -6.53 10.90
CA ILE A 112 6.45 -6.62 11.87
C ILE A 112 6.05 -6.21 13.29
N HIS A 113 4.74 -6.09 13.55
CA HIS A 113 4.18 -5.72 14.85
C HIS A 113 4.59 -4.32 15.36
N GLU A 114 5.00 -3.43 14.47
CA GLU A 114 5.26 -2.01 14.77
C GLU A 114 3.94 -1.22 14.80
N TRP A 115 3.05 -1.63 15.69
CA TRP A 115 1.68 -1.12 15.79
C TRP A 115 1.63 0.40 16.03
N GLY A 116 2.59 0.92 16.79
CA GLY A 116 2.69 2.33 17.15
C GLY A 116 2.90 3.26 15.96
N GLU A 117 3.54 2.78 14.88
CA GLU A 117 3.70 3.53 13.63
C GLU A 117 2.68 3.07 12.57
N GLY A 118 2.49 1.75 12.42
CA GLY A 118 1.66 1.17 11.37
C GLY A 118 0.18 1.55 11.45
N LEU A 119 -0.42 1.49 12.65
CA LEU A 119 -1.85 1.81 12.82
C LEU A 119 -2.15 3.29 12.53
N PRO A 120 -1.37 4.28 13.04
CA PRO A 120 -1.55 5.68 12.63
C PRO A 120 -1.43 5.91 11.13
N VAL A 121 -0.46 5.28 10.46
CA VAL A 121 -0.29 5.39 8.99
C VAL A 121 -1.53 4.88 8.25
N LEU A 122 -2.05 3.70 8.62
CA LEU A 122 -3.26 3.15 8.00
C LEU A 122 -4.51 3.98 8.29
N ARG A 123 -4.68 4.48 9.53
CA ARG A 123 -5.81 5.36 9.91
C ARG A 123 -5.82 6.64 9.09
N GLU A 124 -4.68 7.31 8.97
CA GLU A 124 -4.59 8.55 8.21
C GLU A 124 -4.78 8.31 6.70
N THR A 125 -4.25 7.19 6.18
CA THR A 125 -4.45 6.78 4.78
C THR A 125 -5.92 6.55 4.49
N LEU A 126 -6.62 5.79 5.35
CA LEU A 126 -8.05 5.53 5.23
C LEU A 126 -8.86 6.82 5.25
N ARG A 127 -8.59 7.71 6.22
CA ARG A 127 -9.28 9.01 6.32
C ARG A 127 -9.16 9.84 5.05
N ARG A 128 -7.96 9.85 4.44
CA ARG A 128 -7.72 10.58 3.18
C ARG A 128 -8.41 9.90 2.00
N GLN A 129 -8.31 8.59 1.88
CA GLN A 129 -8.98 7.84 0.80
C GLN A 129 -10.50 8.02 0.85
N ARG A 130 -11.12 7.98 2.04
CA ARG A 130 -12.54 8.29 2.23
C ARG A 130 -12.93 9.66 1.69
N ARG A 131 -12.11 10.68 1.97
CA ARG A 131 -12.34 12.06 1.54
C ARG A 131 -12.16 12.24 0.02
N GLU A 132 -11.10 11.68 -0.54
CA GLU A 132 -10.67 11.99 -1.91
C GLU A 132 -11.23 10.99 -2.95
N LEU A 133 -11.45 9.73 -2.57
CA LEU A 133 -11.92 8.66 -3.45
C LEU A 133 -13.36 8.20 -3.12
N GLY A 134 -13.82 8.43 -1.88
CA GLY A 134 -15.10 7.98 -1.38
C GLY A 134 -15.03 6.69 -0.55
N GLU A 135 -16.06 6.46 0.26
CA GLU A 135 -16.19 5.31 1.16
C GLU A 135 -16.21 3.96 0.43
N ALA A 136 -16.94 3.89 -0.69
CA ALA A 136 -17.11 2.66 -1.46
C ALA A 136 -15.96 2.37 -2.44
N HIS A 137 -14.94 3.24 -2.53
CA HIS A 137 -13.85 3.01 -3.46
C HIS A 137 -13.03 1.76 -3.05
N PRO A 138 -12.66 0.86 -3.99
CA PRO A 138 -11.96 -0.39 -3.66
C PRO A 138 -10.71 -0.19 -2.81
N ALA A 139 -9.87 0.79 -3.12
CA ALA A 139 -8.68 1.10 -2.32
C ALA A 139 -8.99 1.55 -0.89
N THR A 140 -10.10 2.29 -0.68
CA THR A 140 -10.56 2.71 0.65
C THR A 140 -10.96 1.49 1.48
N LEU A 141 -11.75 0.60 0.89
CA LEU A 141 -12.24 -0.62 1.55
C LEU A 141 -11.12 -1.62 1.85
N VAL A 142 -10.14 -1.75 0.95
CA VAL A 142 -8.93 -2.56 1.20
C VAL A 142 -8.15 -2.02 2.40
N THR A 143 -7.93 -0.70 2.48
CA THR A 143 -7.27 -0.09 3.64
C THR A 143 -8.09 -0.28 4.92
N ALA A 144 -9.41 -0.11 4.86
CA ALA A 144 -10.28 -0.28 6.02
C ALA A 144 -10.25 -1.71 6.56
N LYS A 145 -10.31 -2.70 5.67
CA LYS A 145 -10.14 -4.12 6.01
C LYS A 145 -8.80 -4.38 6.68
N THR A 146 -7.71 -3.93 6.07
CA THR A 146 -6.35 -4.13 6.61
C THR A 146 -6.20 -3.48 7.99
N LEU A 147 -6.71 -2.26 8.17
CA LEU A 147 -6.72 -1.59 9.47
C LEU A 147 -7.57 -2.36 10.49
N GLY A 148 -8.76 -2.84 10.12
CA GLY A 148 -9.62 -3.63 11.01
C GLY A 148 -8.93 -4.91 11.51
N VAL A 149 -8.31 -5.68 10.60
CA VAL A 149 -7.51 -6.85 10.97
C VAL A 149 -6.33 -6.47 11.86
N SER A 150 -5.63 -5.37 11.55
CA SER A 150 -4.49 -4.92 12.33
C SER A 150 -4.88 -4.49 13.75
N LEU A 151 -6.02 -3.81 13.90
CA LEU A 151 -6.57 -3.42 15.21
C LEU A 151 -6.89 -4.66 16.05
N PHE A 152 -7.51 -5.67 15.43
CA PHE A 152 -7.82 -6.93 16.11
C PHE A 152 -6.55 -7.60 16.63
N MET A 153 -5.51 -7.71 15.78
CA MET A 153 -4.22 -8.31 16.16
C MET A 153 -3.48 -7.50 17.22
N ALA A 154 -3.69 -6.18 17.28
CA ALA A 154 -3.13 -5.29 18.30
C ALA A 154 -3.97 -5.27 19.61
N GLY A 155 -5.05 -6.05 19.71
CA GLY A 155 -5.87 -6.18 20.90
C GLY A 155 -7.07 -5.22 20.99
N ASP A 156 -7.29 -4.37 19.99
CA ASP A 156 -8.44 -3.45 19.92
C ASP A 156 -9.59 -4.11 19.15
N ALA A 157 -10.18 -5.14 19.77
CA ALA A 157 -11.25 -5.94 19.16
C ALA A 157 -12.51 -5.12 18.86
N GLN A 158 -12.84 -4.16 19.72
CA GLN A 158 -14.01 -3.30 19.52
C GLN A 158 -13.86 -2.46 18.26
N ALA A 159 -12.79 -1.68 18.13
CA ALA A 159 -12.59 -0.83 16.96
C ALA A 159 -12.44 -1.66 15.67
N ALA A 160 -11.85 -2.86 15.77
CA ALA A 160 -11.77 -3.79 14.66
C ALA A 160 -13.15 -4.23 14.15
N LEU A 161 -14.03 -4.66 15.06
CA LEU A 161 -15.38 -5.11 14.73
C LEU A 161 -16.21 -3.99 14.10
N GLU A 162 -16.20 -2.80 14.72
CA GLU A 162 -16.90 -1.63 14.22
C GLU A 162 -16.45 -1.28 12.79
N LEU A 163 -15.14 -1.26 12.54
CA LEU A 163 -14.59 -0.92 11.24
C LEU A 163 -14.88 -1.99 10.18
N LEU A 164 -14.71 -3.27 10.51
CA LEU A 164 -14.97 -4.38 9.58
C LEU A 164 -16.45 -4.51 9.24
N GLU A 165 -17.34 -4.28 10.21
CA GLU A 165 -18.79 -4.29 9.98
C GLU A 165 -19.25 -3.15 9.08
N SER A 166 -18.82 -1.92 9.37
CA SER A 166 -19.11 -0.77 8.51
C SER A 166 -18.56 -0.97 7.09
N SER A 167 -17.33 -1.47 6.96
CA SER A 167 -16.71 -1.74 5.66
C SER A 167 -17.44 -2.83 4.88
N TYR A 168 -17.91 -3.88 5.57
CA TYR A 168 -18.70 -4.95 4.95
C TYR A 168 -20.02 -4.42 4.39
N GLN A 169 -20.73 -3.61 5.16
CA GLN A 169 -22.00 -3.00 4.73
C GLN A 169 -21.83 -2.13 3.48
N VAL A 170 -20.83 -1.23 3.50
CA VAL A 170 -20.54 -0.36 2.35
C VAL A 170 -20.16 -1.20 1.12
N ALA A 171 -19.26 -2.17 1.27
CA ALA A 171 -18.81 -3.00 0.16
C ALA A 171 -19.94 -3.87 -0.41
N ALA A 172 -20.76 -4.49 0.44
CA ALA A 172 -21.87 -5.33 0.02
C ALA A 172 -22.93 -4.53 -0.74
N GLN A 173 -23.19 -3.28 -0.34
CA GLN A 173 -24.10 -2.40 -1.06
C GLN A 173 -23.54 -1.97 -2.42
N ALA A 174 -22.23 -1.70 -2.51
CA ALA A 174 -21.60 -1.20 -3.72
C ALA A 174 -21.36 -2.28 -4.79
N PHE A 175 -20.96 -3.49 -4.37
CA PHE A 175 -20.48 -4.54 -5.29
C PHE A 175 -21.31 -5.84 -5.25
N GLY A 176 -22.22 -5.96 -4.28
CA GLY A 176 -23.00 -7.17 -4.06
C GLY A 176 -22.27 -8.26 -3.26
N PRO A 177 -23.00 -9.26 -2.73
CA PRO A 177 -22.50 -10.21 -1.73
C PRO A 177 -21.50 -11.25 -2.29
N HIS A 178 -21.41 -11.41 -3.61
CA HIS A 178 -20.52 -12.37 -4.25
C HIS A 178 -19.17 -11.76 -4.67
N ASP A 179 -19.00 -10.45 -4.54
CA ASP A 179 -17.74 -9.79 -4.84
C ASP A 179 -16.60 -10.32 -3.93
N PRO A 180 -15.41 -10.63 -4.48
CA PRO A 180 -14.30 -11.16 -3.70
C PRO A 180 -13.89 -10.29 -2.51
N LEU A 181 -13.92 -8.95 -2.65
CA LEU A 181 -13.56 -8.03 -1.56
C LEU A 181 -14.61 -8.09 -0.44
N VAL A 182 -15.90 -8.16 -0.79
CA VAL A 182 -17.00 -8.29 0.18
C VAL A 182 -16.84 -9.59 0.98
N ARG A 183 -16.54 -10.70 0.30
CA ARG A 183 -16.31 -12.00 0.95
C ARG A 183 -15.11 -11.98 1.89
N ASP A 184 -14.01 -11.35 1.48
CA ASP A 184 -12.79 -11.24 2.28
C ASP A 184 -13.02 -10.38 3.54
N ILE A 185 -13.69 -9.23 3.43
CA ILE A 185 -14.07 -8.43 4.60
C ILE A 185 -14.99 -9.23 5.54
N GLY A 186 -15.99 -9.92 4.99
CA GLY A 186 -16.92 -10.74 5.76
C GLY A 186 -16.25 -11.89 6.52
N GLU A 187 -15.26 -12.54 5.91
CA GLU A 187 -14.49 -13.59 6.56
C GLU A 187 -13.65 -13.04 7.73
N ASN A 188 -12.97 -11.91 7.53
CA ASN A 188 -12.23 -11.24 8.60
C ASN A 188 -13.15 -10.81 9.76
N LEU A 189 -14.34 -10.27 9.46
CA LEU A 189 -15.35 -9.92 10.46
C LEU A 189 -15.82 -11.16 11.24
N ARG A 190 -16.08 -12.27 10.55
CA ARG A 190 -16.49 -13.54 11.18
C ARG A 190 -15.42 -14.09 12.12
N VAL A 191 -14.15 -14.05 11.70
CA VAL A 191 -13.01 -14.47 12.51
C VAL A 191 -12.87 -13.58 13.75
N ALA A 192 -12.95 -12.26 13.59
CA ALA A 192 -12.89 -11.32 14.70
C ALA A 192 -14.00 -11.60 15.73
N ARG A 193 -15.27 -11.71 15.29
CA ARG A 193 -16.42 -12.01 16.17
C ARG A 193 -16.23 -13.30 16.95
N ARG A 194 -15.83 -14.38 16.27
CA ARG A 194 -15.62 -15.69 16.90
C ARG A 194 -14.60 -15.63 18.03
N ASN A 195 -13.53 -14.85 17.85
CA ASN A 195 -12.43 -14.79 18.79
C ASN A 195 -12.71 -13.82 19.96
N THR A 196 -13.53 -12.79 19.77
CA THR A 196 -13.97 -11.91 20.86
C THR A 196 -14.94 -12.59 21.84
N HIS A 197 -15.77 -13.54 21.37
CA HIS A 197 -16.69 -14.28 22.25
C HIS A 197 -16.05 -15.46 23.01
N ARG A 198 -14.74 -15.70 22.82
CA ARG A 198 -14.00 -16.81 23.45
C ARG A 198 -13.08 -16.37 24.59
N THR A 199 -12.92 -15.06 24.78
CA THR A 199 -12.18 -14.41 25.87
C THR A 199 -13.14 -13.90 26.92
#